data_AF-A0A800BS91-F1
#
_entry.id   AF-A0A800BS91-F1
#
_cell.length_a   1.000
_cell.length_b   1.000
_cell.length_c   1.000
_cell.angle_alpha   90.00
_cell.angle_beta   90.00
_cell.angle_gamma   90.00
#
_symmetry.space_group_name_H-M   'P 1'
#
loop_
_entity.id
_entity.type
_entity.pdbx_description
1 polymer ?
#
loop_
_entity_poly.entity_id
_entity_poly.type
_entity_poly.pdbx_seq_one_letter_code
_entity_poly.pdbx_strand_id
1 'polypeptide(L)' 'MDPVDYVLGDFTPEERLVIEKAYERAIAAVECWLREGIVEAMNRYNHP' A
#
# COMPACT_ATOMS: atom_id res chain seq x y z
N MET A 1 6.87 -7.97 -21.33
CA MET A 1 7.29 -6.67 -20.77
C MET A 1 8.49 -6.94 -19.89
N ASP A 2 9.57 -6.19 -20.07
CA ASP A 2 10.72 -6.28 -19.16
C ASP A 2 10.27 -5.81 -17.77
N PRO A 3 10.57 -6.54 -16.66
CA PRO A 3 10.27 -6.08 -15.30
C PRO A 3 10.77 -4.66 -15.01
N VAL A 4 11.89 -4.25 -15.61
CA VAL A 4 12.45 -2.91 -15.44
C VAL A 4 11.49 -1.85 -15.99
N ASP A 5 10.94 -2.07 -17.19
CA ASP A 5 10.00 -1.14 -17.82
C ASP A 5 8.70 -1.03 -17.02
N TYR A 6 8.25 -2.13 -16.42
CA TYR A 6 7.02 -2.15 -15.62
C TYR A 6 7.17 -1.34 -14.31
N VAL A 7 8.26 -1.52 -13.57
CA VAL A 7 8.41 -0.89 -12.24
C VAL A 7 8.85 0.58 -12.30
N LEU A 8 9.46 1.01 -13.40
CA LEU A 8 9.88 2.40 -13.61
C LEU A 8 8.84 3.22 -14.38
N GLY A 9 7.79 2.58 -14.89
CA GLY A 9 6.69 3.26 -15.56
C GLY A 9 5.79 4.02 -14.60
N ASP A 10 5.15 5.07 -15.12
CA ASP A 10 4.09 5.78 -14.40
C ASP A 10 2.80 4.96 -14.35
N PHE A 11 2.02 5.14 -13.28
CA PHE A 11 0.66 4.61 -13.20
C PHE A 11 -0.27 5.22 -14.27
N THR A 12 -1.12 4.39 -14.86
CA THR A 12 -2.25 4.86 -15.68
C THR A 12 -3.26 5.65 -14.82
N PRO A 13 -4.17 6.44 -15.42
CA PRO A 13 -5.23 7.11 -14.68
C PRO A 13 -6.06 6.15 -13.81
N GLU A 14 -6.36 4.94 -14.31
CA GLU A 14 -7.11 3.93 -13.57
C GLU A 14 -6.30 3.36 -12.40
N GLU A 15 -5.01 3.10 -12.60
CA GLU A 15 -4.10 2.62 -11.56
C GLU A 15 -3.88 3.68 -10.47
N ARG A 16 -3.86 4.98 -10.82
CA ARG A 16 -3.76 6.07 -9.84
C ARG A 16 -4.90 6.04 -8.82
N LEU A 17 -6.13 5.75 -9.26
CA LEU A 17 -7.29 5.62 -8.37
C LEU A 17 -7.13 4.47 -7.37
N VAL A 18 -6.38 3.43 -7.73
CA VAL A 18 -6.09 2.29 -6.85
C VAL A 18 -4.95 2.62 -5.90
N ILE A 19 -3.86 3.21 -6.40
CA ILE A 19 -2.68 3.50 -5.58
C ILE A 19 -2.94 4.59 -4.53
N GLU A 20 -3.78 5.58 -4.83
CA GLU A 20 -4.17 6.62 -3.87
C GLU A 20 -4.86 6.02 -2.64
N LYS A 21 -5.77 5.06 -2.84
CA LYS A 21 -6.41 4.32 -1.75
C LYS A 21 -5.42 3.43 -1.00
N ALA A 22 -4.47 2.84 -1.71
CA ALA A 22 -3.41 2.04 -1.10
C ALA A 22 -2.52 2.89 -0.19
N TYR A 23 -2.22 4.14 -0.57
CA TYR A 23 -1.47 5.08 0.26
C TYR A 23 -2.19 5.42 1.56
N GLU A 24 -3.49 5.74 1.51
CA GLU A 24 -4.29 6.00 2.72
C GLU A 24 -4.26 4.79 3.66
N ARG A 25 -4.45 3.58 3.13
CA ARG A 25 -4.36 2.34 3.92
C ARG A 25 -2.97 2.11 4.50
N ALA A 26 -1.91 2.37 3.71
CA ALA A 26 -0.53 2.20 4.14
C ALA A 26 -0.17 3.17 5.28
N ILE A 27 -0.60 4.43 5.19
CA ILE A 27 -0.40 5.43 6.25
C ILE A 27 -1.05 4.93 7.55
N ALA A 28 -2.33 4.51 7.51
CA ALA A 28 -3.02 4.00 8.68
C ALA A 28 -2.35 2.75 9.29
N ALA A 29 -1.86 1.84 8.43
CA ALA A 29 -1.13 0.65 8.87
C ALA A 29 0.21 1.01 9.53
N VAL A 30 0.95 1.97 8.99
CA VAL A 30 2.21 2.46 9.58
C VAL A 30 1.95 3.15 10.92
N GLU A 31 0.92 3.98 11.03
CA GLU A 31 0.55 4.62 12.30
C GLU A 31 0.15 3.60 13.36
N CYS A 32 -0.65 2.59 13.00
CA CYS A 32 -1.02 1.50 13.89
C CYS A 32 0.22 0.72 14.33
N TRP A 33 1.13 0.40 13.39
CA TRP A 33 2.37 -0.29 13.73
C TRP A 33 3.22 0.50 14.73
N LEU A 34 3.40 1.80 14.51
CA LEU A 34 4.20 2.66 15.39
C LEU A 34 3.59 2.82 16.79
N ARG A 35 2.26 2.77 16.91
CA ARG A 35 1.55 3.00 18.19
C ARG A 35 1.24 1.72 18.96
N GLU A 36 0.93 0.64 18.25
CA GLU A 36 0.31 -0.57 18.80
C GLU A 36 1.10 -1.86 18.50
N GLY A 37 2.10 -1.77 17.62
CA GLY A 37 2.98 -2.89 17.27
C GLY A 37 2.57 -3.65 16.01
N ILE A 38 3.50 -4.46 15.51
CA ILE A 38 3.39 -5.07 14.17
C ILE A 38 2.26 -6.11 14.08
N VAL A 39 1.99 -6.84 15.17
CA VAL A 39 0.94 -7.87 15.22
C VAL A 39 -0.45 -7.23 15.03
N GLU A 40 -0.73 -6.14 15.74
CA GLU A 40 -1.99 -5.40 15.60
C GLU A 40 -2.16 -4.80 14.20
N ALA A 41 -1.09 -4.20 13.65
CA ALA A 41 -1.13 -3.67 12.29
C ALA A 41 -1.41 -4.77 11.25
N MET A 42 -0.71 -5.91 11.33
CA MET A 42 -0.95 -7.03 10.42
C MET A 42 -2.37 -7.57 10.55
N ASN A 43 -2.84 -7.77 11.79
CA ASN A 43 -4.18 -8.27 12.05
C ASN A 43 -5.24 -7.35 11.45
N ARG A 44 -5.08 -6.02 11.44
CA ARG A 44 -6.08 -5.09 10.89
C ARG A 44 -5.96 -4.89 9.38
N TYR A 45 -4.74 -4.91 8.84
CA TYR A 45 -4.48 -4.42 7.49
C TYR A 45 -4.09 -5.50 6.46
N ASN A 46 -3.81 -6.74 6.86
CA ASN A 46 -3.42 -7.84 5.94
C ASN A 46 -4.55 -8.85 5.66
N HIS A 47 -5.80 -8.51 5.94
CA HIS A 47 -6.94 -9.39 5.63
C HIS A 47 -7.12 -9.61 4.11
N PRO A 48 -7.73 -10.75 3.70
CA PRO A 48 -8.06 -11.04 2.30
C PRO A 48 -8.90 -9.96 1.61
#